data_AF-A0A5N6UVC4-F1
#
_entry.id   AF-A0A5N6UVC4-F1
#
_cell.length_a   1.000
_cell.length_b   1.000
_cell.length_c   1.000
_cell.angle_alpha   90.00
_cell.angle_beta   90.00
_cell.angle_gamma   90.00
#
_symmetry.space_group_name_H-M   'P 1'
#
loop_
_entity.id
_entity.type
_entity.pdbx_description
1 polymer ?
#
loop_
_entity_poly.entity_id
_entity_poly.type
_entity_poly.pdbx_seq_one_letter_code
_entity_poly.pdbx_strand_id
1 'polypeptide(L)'
;MPLSESIVQNATTVLSSLTFGIPDSMSSSGQPLAMDPSWYICRHVFISTKPEVKLAVEGSSKCDFLSQACQADLTTSLTQDWGKAADGTMCSALGFDPIPRSCQESFGFARQDVMAFDAAFLANSTLAPVQTSKEQQPYSWRIGTGYHDPGDARAYALAANRTYLIATVWGYGQSAMHIQAPEVSFGCLSSGASSIPRPPSSPSSTATTTSSSTSPLPISTAASSSGCQTLTPARIATMGTMLVLGSYFLS
;
A
#
# COMPACT_ATOMS: atom_id res chain seq x y z
N MET A 1 -7.94 -11.62 -19.42
CA MET A 1 -6.67 -11.91 -20.13
C MET A 1 -6.10 -13.19 -19.57
N PRO A 2 -5.70 -14.17 -20.40
CA PRO A 2 -4.92 -15.30 -19.91
C PRO A 2 -3.58 -14.77 -19.38
N LEU A 3 -3.20 -15.19 -18.18
CA LEU A 3 -1.87 -14.91 -17.62
C LEU A 3 -0.86 -15.66 -18.50
N SER A 4 0.10 -14.94 -19.10
CA SER A 4 1.17 -15.56 -19.90
C SER A 4 1.90 -16.61 -19.06
N GLU A 5 2.13 -17.80 -19.60
CA GLU A 5 2.95 -18.85 -18.95
C GLU A 5 4.39 -18.39 -18.68
N SER A 6 4.82 -17.29 -19.30
CA SER A 6 6.03 -16.56 -18.93
C SER A 6 5.84 -15.71 -17.67
N ILE A 7 5.12 -16.19 -16.65
CA ILE A 7 5.26 -15.63 -15.30
C ILE A 7 6.76 -15.67 -15.02
N VAL A 8 7.35 -14.49 -14.90
CA VAL A 8 8.79 -14.27 -14.93
C VAL A 8 9.42 -15.10 -13.82
N GLN A 9 10.01 -16.25 -14.17
CA GLN A 9 10.72 -17.09 -13.22
C GLN A 9 11.83 -16.25 -12.59
N ASN A 10 12.02 -16.38 -11.28
CA ASN A 10 13.00 -15.59 -10.49
C ASN A 10 12.75 -14.07 -10.43
N ALA A 11 11.52 -13.59 -10.67
CA ALA A 11 11.19 -12.19 -10.41
C ALA A 11 10.93 -11.90 -8.93
N THR A 12 11.19 -10.66 -8.54
CA THR A 12 10.95 -10.08 -7.22
C THR A 12 10.06 -8.85 -7.34
N THR A 13 9.48 -8.42 -6.22
CA THR A 13 8.84 -7.11 -6.08
C THR A 13 9.38 -6.44 -4.83
N VAL A 14 9.65 -5.14 -4.88
CA VAL A 14 9.86 -4.34 -3.67
C VAL A 14 8.50 -3.92 -3.13
N LEU A 15 8.29 -4.11 -1.83
CA LEU A 15 7.04 -3.77 -1.16
C LEU A 15 7.25 -2.53 -0.28
N SER A 16 6.30 -1.61 -0.36
CA SER A 16 6.05 -0.65 0.71
C SER A 16 4.92 -1.21 1.57
N SER A 17 5.01 -1.08 2.90
CA SER A 17 4.01 -1.60 3.83
C SER A 17 3.60 -0.53 4.83
N LEU A 18 2.30 -0.41 5.08
CA LEU A 18 1.72 0.44 6.11
C LEU A 18 1.16 -0.43 7.25
N THR A 19 1.55 -0.09 8.47
CA THR A 19 0.98 -0.66 9.70
C THR A 19 0.13 0.40 10.38
N PHE A 20 -0.86 -0.04 11.15
CA PHE A 20 -1.82 0.85 11.79
C PHE A 20 -1.84 0.53 13.27
N GLY A 21 -0.94 1.13 14.04
CA GLY A 21 -0.93 0.96 15.48
C GLY A 21 -2.14 1.62 16.14
N ILE A 22 -2.76 0.94 17.08
CA ILE A 22 -3.68 1.57 18.03
C ILE A 22 -2.87 2.30 19.12
N PRO A 23 -3.25 3.53 19.51
CA PRO A 23 -2.61 4.21 20.64
C PRO A 23 -2.76 3.42 21.94
N ASP A 24 -1.75 3.50 22.82
CA ASP A 24 -1.76 2.79 24.10
C ASP A 24 -3.00 3.13 24.94
N SER A 25 -3.46 4.39 24.90
CA SER A 25 -4.67 4.87 25.58
C SER A 25 -5.97 4.22 25.11
N MET A 26 -5.97 3.64 23.91
CA MET A 26 -7.11 2.95 23.29
C MET A 26 -6.91 1.43 23.27
N SER A 27 -5.93 0.91 24.02
CA SER A 27 -5.62 -0.51 24.07
C SER A 27 -5.51 -1.03 25.49
N SER A 28 -5.80 -2.31 25.68
CA SER A 28 -5.51 -3.05 26.91
C SER A 28 -4.93 -4.42 26.55
N SER A 29 -3.77 -4.74 27.12
CA SER A 29 -3.05 -6.01 26.83
C SER A 29 -2.81 -6.26 25.32
N GLY A 30 -2.56 -5.21 24.55
CA GLY A 30 -2.32 -5.29 23.10
C GLY A 30 -3.59 -5.47 22.24
N GLN A 31 -4.77 -5.41 22.85
CA GLN A 31 -6.07 -5.45 22.17
C GLN A 31 -6.70 -4.06 22.17
N PRO A 32 -7.43 -3.67 21.12
CA PRO A 32 -8.28 -2.49 21.17
C PRO A 32 -9.30 -2.57 22.31
N LEU A 33 -9.55 -1.43 22.95
CA LEU A 33 -10.70 -1.29 23.84
C LEU A 33 -11.99 -1.49 23.04
N ALA A 34 -13.03 -1.99 23.70
CA ALA A 34 -14.34 -2.16 23.09
C ALA A 34 -14.86 -0.81 22.58
N MET A 35 -15.19 -0.77 21.29
CA MET A 35 -15.87 0.35 20.67
C MET A 35 -17.39 0.17 20.82
N ASP A 36 -18.14 1.28 20.83
CA ASP A 36 -19.60 1.19 20.85
C ASP A 36 -20.11 0.39 19.62
N PRO A 37 -21.06 -0.54 19.77
CA PRO A 37 -21.53 -1.41 18.69
C PRO A 37 -22.06 -0.68 17.45
N SER A 38 -22.48 0.57 17.62
CA SER A 38 -23.00 1.39 16.53
C SER A 38 -21.92 2.03 15.68
N TRP A 39 -20.63 1.90 16.01
CA TRP A 39 -19.55 2.59 15.32
C TRP A 39 -18.91 1.79 14.18
N TYR A 40 -18.37 2.52 13.22
CA TYR A 40 -17.71 2.01 12.03
C TYR A 40 -16.52 2.89 11.65
N ILE A 41 -15.41 2.28 11.20
CA ILE A 41 -14.17 2.98 10.86
C ILE A 41 -13.70 2.57 9.46
N CYS A 42 -13.25 3.57 8.70
CA CYS A 42 -12.72 3.41 7.35
C CYS A 42 -11.37 4.11 7.21
N ARG A 43 -10.40 3.44 6.59
CA ARG A 43 -9.07 3.97 6.30
C ARG A 43 -8.89 4.00 4.80
N HIS A 44 -8.84 5.20 4.24
CA HIS A 44 -8.59 5.44 2.82
C HIS A 44 -7.11 5.78 2.65
N VAL A 45 -6.40 5.01 1.83
CA VAL A 45 -4.97 5.18 1.56
C VAL A 45 -4.80 5.77 0.16
N PHE A 46 -4.31 7.01 0.08
CA PHE A 46 -3.97 7.70 -1.15
C PHE A 46 -2.45 7.72 -1.34
N ILE A 47 -1.98 7.44 -2.56
CA ILE A 47 -0.54 7.36 -2.86
C ILE A 47 -0.14 8.47 -3.83
N SER A 48 0.87 9.26 -3.46
CA SER A 48 1.56 10.20 -4.33
C SER A 48 2.97 9.70 -4.67
N THR A 49 3.44 10.05 -5.86
CA THR A 49 4.84 9.88 -6.28
C THR A 49 5.50 11.21 -6.64
N LYS A 50 4.87 12.35 -6.28
CA LYS A 50 5.42 13.68 -6.54
C LYS A 50 6.58 13.97 -5.57
N PRO A 51 7.76 14.34 -6.07
CA PRO A 51 8.91 14.65 -5.21
C PRO A 51 8.60 15.77 -4.19
N GLU A 52 7.81 16.77 -4.57
CA GLU A 52 7.44 17.90 -3.70
C GLU A 52 6.61 17.44 -2.49
N VAL A 53 5.75 16.44 -2.69
CA VAL A 53 4.92 15.85 -1.64
C VAL A 53 5.79 15.07 -0.65
N LYS A 54 6.75 14.29 -1.17
CA LYS A 54 7.71 13.58 -0.33
C LYS A 54 8.52 14.54 0.53
N LEU A 55 9.06 15.61 -0.07
CA LEU A 55 9.83 16.62 0.65
C LEU A 55 9.00 17.32 1.73
N ALA A 56 7.73 17.65 1.43
CA ALA A 56 6.83 18.28 2.41
C ALA A 56 6.53 17.38 3.62
N VAL A 57 6.31 16.08 3.39
CA VAL A 57 6.01 15.09 4.44
C VAL A 57 7.27 14.65 5.20
N GLU A 58 8.46 14.74 4.59
CA GLU A 58 9.71 14.50 5.33
C GLU A 58 10.10 15.71 6.18
N GLY A 59 9.73 16.93 5.76
CA GLY A 59 9.90 18.15 6.54
C GLY A 59 8.86 18.36 7.64
N SER A 60 7.73 17.65 7.61
CA SER A 60 6.67 17.74 8.61
C SER A 60 5.89 16.43 8.73
N SER A 61 5.55 16.01 9.96
CA SER A 61 4.73 14.81 10.18
C SER A 61 3.22 15.01 9.89
N LYS A 62 2.84 16.15 9.31
CA LYS A 62 1.46 16.56 9.08
C LYS A 62 1.16 16.70 7.59
N CYS A 63 -0.13 16.73 7.25
CA CYS A 63 -0.61 16.94 5.89
C CYS A 63 -0.77 18.44 5.53
N ASP A 64 -0.03 19.34 6.18
CA ASP A 64 -0.25 20.79 6.11
C ASP A 64 0.05 21.39 4.73
N PHE A 65 0.78 20.68 3.87
CA PHE A 65 1.02 21.06 2.47
C PHE A 65 -0.23 20.95 1.59
N LEU A 66 -1.26 20.22 2.05
CA LEU A 66 -2.56 20.19 1.37
C LEU A 66 -3.28 21.51 1.61
N SER A 67 -3.75 22.14 0.53
CA SER A 67 -4.56 23.36 0.62
C SER A 67 -5.82 23.12 1.45
N GLN A 68 -6.35 24.17 2.08
CA GLN A 68 -7.61 24.09 2.83
C GLN A 68 -8.76 23.59 1.93
N ALA A 69 -8.78 24.00 0.67
CA ALA A 69 -9.76 23.52 -0.31
C ALA A 69 -9.64 22.00 -0.54
N CYS A 70 -8.42 21.48 -0.70
CA CYS A 70 -8.20 20.04 -0.82
C CYS A 70 -8.66 19.27 0.43
N GLN A 71 -8.32 19.75 1.63
CA GLN A 71 -8.72 19.10 2.87
C GLN A 71 -10.24 19.11 3.06
N ALA A 72 -10.90 20.21 2.72
CA ALA A 72 -12.36 20.34 2.77
C ALA A 72 -13.03 19.38 1.77
N ASP A 73 -12.59 19.38 0.51
CA ASP A 73 -13.16 18.51 -0.53
C ASP A 73 -12.91 17.02 -0.23
N LEU A 74 -11.74 16.67 0.31
CA LEU A 74 -11.47 15.31 0.80
C LEU A 74 -12.46 14.92 1.90
N THR A 75 -12.62 15.78 2.90
CA THR A 75 -13.56 15.54 4.00
C THR A 75 -14.97 15.34 3.47
N THR A 76 -15.45 16.25 2.61
CA THR A 76 -16.78 16.15 2.00
C THR A 76 -16.94 14.86 1.19
N SER A 77 -15.98 14.54 0.31
CA SER A 77 -16.04 13.33 -0.53
C SER A 77 -16.13 12.03 0.29
N LEU A 78 -15.51 11.99 1.47
CA LEU A 78 -15.46 10.81 2.33
C LEU A 78 -16.64 10.71 3.31
N THR A 79 -17.39 11.80 3.52
CA THR A 79 -18.41 11.88 4.58
C THR A 79 -19.83 12.12 4.08
N GLN A 80 -20.02 12.82 2.97
CA GLN A 80 -21.34 13.26 2.52
C GLN A 80 -22.31 12.09 2.24
N ASP A 81 -21.77 10.99 1.70
CA ASP A 81 -22.52 9.80 1.26
C ASP A 81 -22.26 8.60 2.17
N TRP A 82 -21.82 8.85 3.41
CA TRP A 82 -21.54 7.82 4.41
C TRP A 82 -22.73 6.89 4.63
N GLY A 83 -22.54 5.60 4.32
CA GLY A 83 -23.59 4.57 4.40
C GLY A 83 -24.69 4.68 3.34
N LYS A 84 -24.55 5.59 2.36
CA LYS A 84 -25.54 5.87 1.31
C LYS A 84 -25.01 5.64 -0.11
N ALA A 85 -23.69 5.59 -0.28
CA ALA A 85 -23.07 5.45 -1.61
C ALA A 85 -23.40 4.12 -2.30
N ALA A 86 -23.53 3.02 -1.55
CA ALA A 86 -24.06 1.76 -2.06
C ALA A 86 -24.65 0.89 -0.94
N ASP A 87 -25.76 0.21 -1.24
CA ASP A 87 -26.47 -0.62 -0.27
C ASP A 87 -25.58 -1.72 0.32
N GLY A 88 -25.64 -1.85 1.64
CA GLY A 88 -24.92 -2.90 2.39
C GLY A 88 -23.41 -2.63 2.52
N THR A 89 -22.94 -1.45 2.15
CA THR A 89 -21.54 -1.05 2.31
C THR A 89 -21.43 0.35 2.92
N MET A 90 -20.48 0.54 3.83
CA MET A 90 -20.24 1.86 4.42
C MET A 90 -19.32 2.71 3.54
N CYS A 91 -18.09 2.26 3.31
CA CYS A 91 -17.03 3.07 2.70
C CYS A 91 -16.37 2.46 1.47
N SER A 92 -16.56 1.16 1.24
CA SER A 92 -15.92 0.48 0.11
C SER A 92 -16.45 0.99 -1.23
N ALA A 93 -17.68 1.50 -1.27
CA ALA A 93 -18.26 2.18 -2.43
C ALA A 93 -17.39 3.35 -2.93
N LEU A 94 -16.72 4.05 -2.02
CA LEU A 94 -15.85 5.19 -2.33
C LEU A 94 -14.41 4.76 -2.67
N GLY A 95 -14.10 3.46 -2.61
CA GLY A 95 -12.75 2.91 -2.79
C GLY A 95 -12.12 3.18 -4.16
N PHE A 96 -12.95 3.49 -5.17
CA PHE A 96 -12.52 3.76 -6.54
C PHE A 96 -12.63 5.22 -6.95
N ASP A 97 -13.07 6.09 -6.04
CA ASP A 97 -13.24 7.49 -6.37
C ASP A 97 -11.87 8.16 -6.57
N PRO A 98 -11.73 9.00 -7.59
CA PRO A 98 -10.50 9.76 -7.76
C PRO A 98 -10.36 10.76 -6.62
N ILE A 99 -9.12 11.04 -6.22
CA ILE A 99 -8.83 12.14 -5.31
C ILE A 99 -9.44 13.45 -5.85
N PRO A 100 -10.03 14.32 -5.00
CA PRO A 100 -10.65 15.55 -5.44
C PRO A 100 -9.74 16.41 -6.31
N ARG A 101 -10.32 17.11 -7.30
CA ARG A 101 -9.55 17.93 -8.24
C ARG A 101 -8.71 19.01 -7.54
N SER A 102 -9.23 19.58 -6.47
CA SER A 102 -8.53 20.56 -5.61
C SER A 102 -7.24 20.03 -4.99
N CYS A 103 -7.08 18.71 -4.90
CA CYS A 103 -5.88 18.04 -4.39
C CYS A 103 -4.87 17.67 -5.49
N GLN A 104 -5.24 17.71 -6.77
CA GLN A 104 -4.37 17.19 -7.84
C GLN A 104 -3.11 18.02 -8.02
N GLU A 105 -3.17 19.33 -7.79
CA GLU A 105 -2.00 20.19 -7.86
C GLU A 105 -1.02 19.90 -6.72
N SER A 106 -1.51 19.81 -5.49
CA SER A 106 -0.66 19.58 -4.32
C SER A 106 -0.21 18.12 -4.21
N PHE A 107 -1.11 17.16 -4.37
CA PHE A 107 -0.88 15.74 -4.11
C PHE A 107 -0.64 14.90 -5.38
N GLY A 108 -1.16 15.34 -6.53
CA GLY A 108 -1.13 14.56 -7.77
C GLY A 108 -2.32 13.61 -7.91
N PHE A 109 -2.33 12.83 -8.99
CA PHE A 109 -3.30 11.74 -9.15
C PHE A 109 -2.93 10.61 -8.19
N ALA A 110 -3.89 10.18 -7.37
CA ALA A 110 -3.68 9.16 -6.37
C ALA A 110 -4.38 7.85 -6.76
N ARG A 111 -3.72 6.74 -6.46
CA ARG A 111 -4.40 5.44 -6.29
C ARG A 111 -4.97 5.41 -4.88
N GLN A 112 -6.23 4.98 -4.76
CA GLN A 112 -6.90 4.78 -3.50
C GLN A 112 -7.03 3.28 -3.19
N ASP A 113 -6.93 2.95 -1.91
CA ASP A 113 -7.40 1.68 -1.36
C ASP A 113 -8.14 1.94 -0.05
N VAL A 114 -9.00 1.02 0.38
CA VAL A 114 -9.86 1.19 1.55
C VAL A 114 -9.84 -0.05 2.43
N MET A 115 -9.59 0.16 3.72
CA MET A 115 -9.78 -0.84 4.78
C MET A 115 -10.89 -0.39 5.69
N ALA A 116 -11.81 -1.27 6.04
CA ALA A 116 -12.96 -0.94 6.85
C ALA A 116 -13.21 -2.02 7.91
N PHE A 117 -13.69 -1.60 9.08
CA PHE A 117 -14.03 -2.49 10.18
C PHE A 117 -15.07 -1.85 11.10
N ASP A 118 -15.92 -2.70 11.67
CA ASP A 118 -16.93 -2.33 12.66
C ASP A 118 -16.48 -2.69 14.08
N ALA A 119 -17.35 -2.42 15.06
CA ALA A 119 -17.10 -2.76 16.46
C ALA A 119 -16.90 -4.27 16.69
N ALA A 120 -17.60 -5.13 15.95
CA ALA A 120 -17.49 -6.59 16.10
C ALA A 120 -16.12 -7.09 15.63
N PHE A 121 -15.59 -6.53 14.53
CA PHE A 121 -14.24 -6.82 14.05
C PHE A 121 -13.18 -6.42 15.09
N LEU A 122 -13.28 -5.21 15.66
CA LEU A 122 -12.33 -4.74 16.66
C LEU A 122 -12.43 -5.46 18.02
N ALA A 123 -13.60 -6.01 18.36
CA ALA A 123 -13.77 -6.84 19.55
C ALA A 123 -13.21 -8.27 19.37
N ASN A 124 -12.92 -8.70 18.14
CA ASN A 124 -12.40 -10.03 17.87
C ASN A 124 -10.91 -10.12 18.25
N SER A 125 -10.61 -10.91 19.27
CA SER A 125 -9.25 -11.07 19.82
C SER A 125 -8.22 -11.67 18.84
N THR A 126 -8.67 -12.27 17.74
CA THR A 126 -7.82 -12.83 16.69
C THR A 126 -7.61 -11.85 15.53
N LEU A 127 -8.68 -11.17 15.09
CA LEU A 127 -8.64 -10.28 13.93
C LEU A 127 -8.21 -8.84 14.26
N ALA A 128 -8.55 -8.34 15.45
CA ALA A 128 -8.21 -6.98 15.81
C ALA A 128 -6.68 -6.75 15.88
N PRO A 129 -5.87 -7.60 16.54
CA PRO A 129 -4.43 -7.39 16.64
C PRO A 129 -3.71 -7.36 15.28
N VAL A 130 -4.18 -8.16 14.32
CA VAL A 130 -3.56 -8.20 12.99
C VAL A 130 -3.86 -6.94 12.16
N GLN A 131 -4.85 -6.13 12.56
CA GLN A 131 -5.24 -4.88 11.89
C GLN A 131 -4.90 -3.60 12.65
N THR A 132 -4.60 -3.73 13.95
CA THR A 132 -4.29 -2.60 14.85
C THR A 132 -2.89 -2.65 15.46
N SER A 133 -2.02 -3.52 14.96
CA SER A 133 -0.63 -3.64 15.40
C SER A 133 0.26 -2.62 14.68
N LYS A 134 1.25 -2.11 15.43
CA LYS A 134 2.32 -1.26 14.90
C LYS A 134 3.38 -2.07 14.15
N GLU A 135 3.45 -3.37 14.42
CA GLU A 135 4.30 -4.34 13.74
C GLU A 135 3.67 -4.84 12.43
N GLN A 136 4.49 -5.47 11.59
CA GLN A 136 4.01 -6.11 10.37
C GLN A 136 3.16 -7.34 10.70
N GLN A 137 1.98 -7.41 10.12
CA GLN A 137 0.99 -8.46 10.31
C GLN A 137 0.47 -8.97 8.96
N PRO A 138 -0.18 -10.16 8.90
CA PRO A 138 -0.73 -10.69 7.65
C PRO A 138 -1.62 -9.68 6.90
N TYR A 139 -2.41 -8.87 7.62
CA TYR A 139 -3.31 -7.88 7.02
C TYR A 139 -2.78 -6.44 7.01
N SER A 140 -1.48 -6.22 7.28
CA SER A 140 -0.86 -4.92 6.98
C SER A 140 -1.00 -4.62 5.49
N TRP A 141 -1.33 -3.37 5.19
CA TRP A 141 -1.53 -2.93 3.83
C TRP A 141 -0.21 -2.85 3.08
N ARG A 142 -0.15 -3.39 1.86
CA ARG A 142 1.10 -3.49 1.07
C ARG A 142 0.88 -3.14 -0.37
N ILE A 143 1.86 -2.45 -0.97
CA ILE A 143 1.89 -2.19 -2.40
C ILE A 143 3.24 -2.54 -3.00
N GLY A 144 3.21 -3.41 -4.01
CA GLY A 144 4.38 -3.80 -4.78
C GLY A 144 4.74 -2.83 -5.90
N THR A 145 5.96 -2.90 -6.38
CA THR A 145 6.46 -2.16 -7.56
C THR A 145 6.26 -2.92 -8.87
N GLY A 146 5.60 -4.09 -8.82
CA GLY A 146 5.51 -5.03 -9.93
C GLY A 146 6.68 -6.01 -9.94
N TYR A 147 6.68 -6.93 -10.92
CA TYR A 147 7.72 -7.93 -11.08
C TYR A 147 8.95 -7.36 -11.79
N HIS A 148 10.13 -7.56 -11.20
CA HIS A 148 11.43 -7.14 -11.73
C HIS A 148 12.54 -8.09 -11.27
N ASP A 149 13.74 -7.97 -11.85
CA ASP A 149 14.89 -8.77 -11.43
C ASP A 149 15.28 -8.48 -9.97
N PRO A 150 15.81 -9.49 -9.24
CA PRO A 150 16.33 -9.30 -7.90
C PRO A 150 17.37 -8.17 -7.86
N GLY A 151 17.18 -7.19 -6.97
CA GLY A 151 18.11 -6.08 -6.79
C GLY A 151 17.96 -4.92 -7.77
N ASP A 152 16.89 -4.84 -8.59
CA ASP A 152 16.65 -3.68 -9.45
C ASP A 152 16.52 -2.38 -8.62
N ALA A 153 17.54 -1.54 -8.69
CA ALA A 153 17.63 -0.25 -7.99
C ALA A 153 16.43 0.67 -8.26
N ARG A 154 15.84 0.60 -9.46
CA ARG A 154 14.68 1.42 -9.84
C ARG A 154 13.44 1.03 -9.04
N ALA A 155 13.26 -0.26 -8.76
CA ALA A 155 12.15 -0.71 -7.93
C ALA A 155 12.26 -0.18 -6.49
N TYR A 156 13.45 -0.21 -5.90
CA TYR A 156 13.68 0.38 -4.58
C TYR A 156 13.44 1.89 -4.58
N ALA A 157 13.91 2.60 -5.61
CA ALA A 157 13.66 4.03 -5.75
C ALA A 157 12.16 4.34 -5.89
N LEU A 158 11.41 3.56 -6.69
CA LEU A 158 9.96 3.71 -6.84
C LEU A 158 9.23 3.47 -5.53
N ALA A 159 9.59 2.42 -4.78
CA ALA A 159 8.98 2.13 -3.48
C ALA A 159 9.26 3.23 -2.45
N ALA A 160 10.49 3.74 -2.40
CA ALA A 160 10.92 4.80 -1.48
C ALA A 160 10.33 6.18 -1.82
N ASN A 161 10.03 6.43 -3.11
CA ASN A 161 9.46 7.69 -3.55
C ASN A 161 7.92 7.78 -3.38
N ARG A 162 7.30 6.81 -2.71
CA ARG A 162 5.87 6.86 -2.38
C ARG A 162 5.65 7.66 -1.10
N THR A 163 4.66 8.52 -1.16
CA THR A 163 4.11 9.22 -0.01
C THR A 163 2.63 8.85 0.12
N TYR A 164 2.20 8.61 1.36
CA TYR A 164 0.86 8.16 1.67
C TYR A 164 0.12 9.24 2.42
N LEU A 165 -1.10 9.54 1.98
CA LEU A 165 -2.11 10.25 2.74
C LEU A 165 -3.13 9.20 3.20
N ILE A 166 -3.30 9.09 4.51
CA ILE A 166 -4.26 8.18 5.14
C ILE A 166 -5.38 9.06 5.69
N ALA A 167 -6.57 8.93 5.11
CA ALA A 167 -7.78 9.52 5.67
C ALA A 167 -8.51 8.45 6.50
N THR A 168 -8.55 8.64 7.81
CA THR A 168 -9.33 7.79 8.71
C THR A 168 -10.67 8.45 8.96
N VAL A 169 -11.75 7.80 8.55
CA VAL A 169 -13.13 8.24 8.73
C VAL A 169 -13.78 7.37 9.80
N TRP A 170 -14.47 7.96 10.77
CA TRP A 170 -15.24 7.22 11.77
C TRP A 170 -16.59 7.85 12.00
N GLY A 171 -17.57 7.00 12.27
CA GLY A 171 -18.93 7.44 12.56
C GLY A 171 -19.84 6.26 12.80
N TYR A 172 -21.14 6.52 12.80
CA TYR A 172 -22.12 5.48 13.03
C TYR A 172 -22.25 4.56 11.81
N GLY A 173 -22.30 3.26 12.05
CA GLY A 173 -22.54 2.20 11.08
C GLY A 173 -23.97 2.22 10.54
N GLN A 174 -24.25 1.33 9.58
CA GLN A 174 -25.47 1.39 8.77
C GLN A 174 -26.78 1.42 9.57
N SER A 175 -26.84 0.69 10.70
CA SER A 175 -28.02 0.65 11.58
C SER A 175 -28.27 1.94 12.36
N ALA A 176 -27.26 2.82 12.45
CA ALA A 176 -27.26 4.02 13.27
C ALA A 176 -26.77 5.28 12.51
N MET A 177 -26.58 5.21 11.19
CA MET A 177 -25.89 6.24 10.39
C MET A 177 -26.55 7.62 10.41
N HIS A 178 -27.80 7.72 10.86
CA HIS A 178 -28.57 8.97 10.91
C HIS A 178 -28.31 9.82 12.17
N ILE A 179 -27.53 9.33 13.13
CA ILE A 179 -27.33 10.01 14.41
C ILE A 179 -26.40 11.23 14.25
N GLN A 180 -25.30 11.08 13.52
CA GLN A 180 -24.32 12.15 13.35
C GLN A 180 -23.53 11.95 12.06
N ALA A 181 -23.08 13.05 11.47
CA ALA A 181 -22.11 13.01 10.38
C ALA A 181 -20.80 12.37 10.85
N PRO A 182 -20.14 11.53 10.04
CA PRO A 182 -18.84 10.99 10.38
C PRO A 182 -17.77 12.08 10.41
N GLU A 183 -16.71 11.82 11.17
CA GLU A 183 -15.53 12.68 11.27
C GLU A 183 -14.37 12.07 10.48
N VAL A 184 -13.41 12.92 10.09
CA VAL A 184 -12.21 12.51 9.34
C VAL A 184 -10.97 13.08 10.00
N SER A 185 -9.91 12.27 10.08
CA SER A 185 -8.54 12.76 10.30
C SER A 185 -7.60 12.34 9.18
N PHE A 186 -6.57 13.14 8.97
CA PHE A 186 -5.55 12.91 7.95
C PHE A 186 -4.19 12.63 8.62
N GLY A 187 -3.52 11.58 8.16
CA GLY A 187 -2.12 11.27 8.47
C GLY A 187 -1.30 11.19 7.20
N CYS A 188 -0.09 11.74 7.21
CA CYS A 188 0.82 11.71 6.06
C CYS A 188 2.13 11.03 6.41
N LEU A 189 2.59 10.12 5.53
CA LEU A 189 3.77 9.28 5.76
C LEU A 189 4.60 9.15 4.48
N SER A 190 5.93 9.25 4.60
CA SER A 190 6.87 8.90 3.53
C SER A 190 7.41 7.48 3.75
N SER A 191 7.67 6.73 2.67
CA SER A 191 8.37 5.44 2.75
C SER A 191 9.84 5.56 3.19
N GLY A 192 10.37 6.77 3.36
CA GLY A 192 11.74 7.01 3.79
C GLY A 192 12.77 6.89 2.67
N ALA A 193 14.04 6.67 3.02
CA ALA A 193 15.13 6.57 2.05
C ALA A 193 15.13 5.21 1.34
N SER A 194 15.51 5.22 0.06
CA SER A 194 15.74 3.98 -0.70
C SER A 194 16.97 3.27 -0.15
N SER A 195 16.82 2.02 0.27
CA SER A 195 17.95 1.13 0.56
C SER A 195 17.81 -0.13 -0.28
N ILE A 196 18.88 -0.50 -0.98
CA ILE A 196 18.95 -1.77 -1.71
C ILE A 196 19.61 -2.78 -0.76
N PRO A 197 18.89 -3.82 -0.30
CA PRO A 197 19.47 -4.89 0.48
C PRO A 197 20.62 -5.53 -0.30
N ARG A 198 21.75 -5.77 0.36
CA ARG A 198 22.83 -6.56 -0.24
C ARG A 198 22.29 -7.95 -0.57
N PRO A 199 22.62 -8.54 -1.74
CA PRO A 199 22.23 -9.90 -2.04
C PRO A 199 22.64 -10.84 -0.90
N PRO A 200 21.81 -11.84 -0.52
CA PRO A 200 22.26 -12.86 0.42
C PRO A 200 23.53 -13.50 -0.13
N SER A 201 24.54 -13.64 0.72
CA SER A 201 25.80 -14.30 0.38
C SER A 201 25.50 -15.62 -0.29
N SER A 202 26.02 -15.86 -1.50
CA SER A 202 25.90 -17.17 -2.14
C SER A 202 26.39 -18.25 -1.15
N PRO A 203 25.67 -19.38 -1.01
CA PRO A 203 26.17 -20.48 -0.19
C PRO A 203 27.57 -20.84 -0.70
N SER A 204 28.54 -20.80 0.21
CA SER A 204 29.94 -21.07 -0.11
C SER A 204 30.05 -22.52 -0.59
N SER A 205 30.14 -22.70 -1.90
CA SER A 205 30.53 -23.98 -2.49
C SER A 205 31.94 -24.27 -2.01
N THR A 206 32.07 -25.13 -0.99
CA THR A 206 33.36 -25.69 -0.60
C THR A 206 33.82 -26.59 -1.74
N ALA A 207 34.56 -26.01 -2.68
CA ALA A 207 35.23 -26.75 -3.72
C ALA A 207 36.41 -27.49 -3.09
N THR A 208 36.28 -28.81 -2.94
CA THR A 208 37.40 -29.69 -2.61
C THR A 208 38.40 -29.65 -3.76
N THR A 209 39.54 -29.00 -3.54
CA THR A 209 40.66 -28.94 -4.47
C THR A 209 41.24 -30.35 -4.66
N THR A 210 41.00 -30.95 -5.82
CA THR A 210 41.79 -32.11 -6.28
C THR A 210 42.74 -31.62 -7.36
N SER A 211 44.03 -31.61 -7.01
CA SER A 211 45.13 -31.18 -7.86
C SER A 211 45.33 -32.15 -9.03
N SER A 212 45.28 -31.66 -10.27
CA SER A 212 45.99 -32.30 -11.39
C SER A 212 46.45 -31.25 -12.39
N SER A 213 47.68 -31.45 -12.87
CA SER A 213 48.58 -30.49 -13.48
C SER A 213 48.54 -30.49 -15.02
N THR A 214 48.90 -29.33 -15.61
CA THR A 214 49.40 -29.07 -16.99
C THR A 214 48.42 -29.34 -18.15
N SER A 215 48.21 -28.49 -19.17
CA SER A 215 49.12 -27.68 -20.01
C SER A 215 48.34 -26.59 -20.81
N PRO A 216 48.95 -25.56 -21.46
CA PRO A 216 48.26 -24.34 -21.90
C PRO A 216 47.98 -24.14 -23.42
N LEU A 217 46.91 -23.36 -23.70
CA LEU A 217 46.57 -22.49 -24.87
C LEU A 217 46.23 -23.18 -26.24
N PRO A 218 45.44 -22.55 -27.17
CA PRO A 218 45.38 -21.10 -27.45
C PRO A 218 44.01 -20.42 -27.72
N ILE A 219 44.15 -19.10 -27.84
CA ILE A 219 43.24 -17.99 -28.17
C ILE A 219 42.28 -18.23 -29.35
N SER A 220 41.06 -17.66 -29.25
CA SER A 220 40.35 -17.11 -30.41
C SER A 220 39.42 -15.95 -30.04
N THR A 221 39.55 -14.89 -30.83
CA THR A 221 38.86 -13.60 -30.81
C THR A 221 37.60 -13.68 -31.67
N ALA A 222 36.49 -13.05 -31.27
CA ALA A 222 35.46 -12.56 -32.20
C ALA A 222 34.59 -11.47 -31.56
N ALA A 223 34.19 -10.51 -32.39
CA ALA A 223 33.68 -9.19 -32.04
C ALA A 223 32.16 -9.05 -32.19
N SER A 224 31.61 -8.05 -31.49
CA SER A 224 30.53 -7.11 -31.84
C SER A 224 29.21 -7.60 -32.46
N SER A 225 28.08 -7.18 -31.85
CA SER A 225 27.10 -6.33 -32.57
C SER A 225 26.10 -5.66 -31.63
N SER A 226 25.97 -4.36 -31.83
CA SER A 226 24.97 -3.42 -31.34
C SER A 226 23.54 -3.73 -31.80
N GLY A 227 22.56 -3.47 -30.93
CA GLY A 227 21.14 -3.43 -31.30
C GLY A 227 20.37 -2.47 -30.39
N CYS A 228 20.27 -1.22 -30.82
CA CYS A 228 19.39 -0.19 -30.25
C CYS A 228 17.95 -0.50 -30.71
N GLN A 229 17.00 -0.67 -29.79
CA GLN A 229 15.57 -0.61 -30.11
C GLN A 229 14.82 0.20 -29.06
N THR A 230 14.31 1.32 -29.54
CA THR A 230 13.37 2.25 -28.95
C THR A 230 12.00 1.58 -28.79
N LEU A 231 11.39 1.63 -27.60
CA LEU A 231 10.00 1.21 -27.38
C LEU A 231 9.18 2.37 -26.82
N THR A 232 8.20 2.78 -27.61
CA THR A 232 7.09 3.71 -27.32
C THR A 232 6.18 3.20 -26.19
N PRO A 233 5.57 4.08 -25.37
CA PRO A 233 4.69 3.67 -24.28
C PRO A 233 3.26 3.40 -24.79
N ALA A 234 2.75 2.19 -24.58
CA ALA A 234 1.33 1.87 -24.73
C ALA A 234 0.60 1.97 -23.38
N ARG A 235 -0.59 2.58 -23.44
CA ARG A 235 -1.52 2.84 -22.33
C ARG A 235 -2.51 1.68 -22.12
N ILE A 236 -2.92 1.51 -20.85
CA ILE A 236 -4.21 1.02 -20.29
C ILE A 236 -4.56 -0.48 -20.44
N ALA A 237 -4.71 -1.19 -19.30
CA ALA A 237 -6.01 -1.67 -18.77
C ALA A 237 -5.86 -2.64 -17.57
N THR A 238 -6.43 -2.21 -16.44
CA THR A 238 -7.23 -2.90 -15.41
C THR A 238 -7.34 -4.44 -15.44
N MET A 239 -7.08 -5.11 -14.30
CA MET A 239 -8.05 -5.95 -13.56
C MET A 239 -7.36 -6.63 -12.35
N GLY A 240 -8.07 -6.65 -11.22
CA GLY A 240 -7.63 -7.30 -9.99
C GLY A 240 -8.59 -7.06 -8.84
N THR A 241 -9.80 -7.62 -8.98
CA THR A 241 -10.87 -7.72 -8.00
C THR A 241 -10.33 -8.21 -6.64
N MET A 242 -10.49 -7.43 -5.56
CA MET A 242 -10.31 -7.95 -4.20
C MET A 242 -11.61 -8.59 -3.70
N LEU A 243 -11.45 -9.77 -3.09
CA LEU A 243 -12.48 -10.56 -2.43
C LEU A 243 -13.18 -9.72 -1.33
N VAL A 244 -14.50 -9.61 -1.44
CA VAL A 244 -15.37 -9.36 -0.30
C VAL A 244 -15.61 -10.72 0.37
N LEU A 245 -14.94 -10.99 1.49
CA LEU A 245 -15.30 -12.13 2.34
C LEU A 245 -16.54 -11.74 3.15
N GLY A 246 -17.71 -11.95 2.55
CA GLY A 246 -18.99 -11.96 3.25
C GLY A 246 -19.14 -13.26 4.01
N SER A 247 -19.11 -13.19 5.34
CA SER A 247 -19.40 -14.31 6.23
C SER A 247 -20.91 -14.59 6.21
N TYR A 248 -21.36 -15.49 5.33
CA TYR A 248 -22.68 -16.10 5.44
C TYR A 248 -22.57 -17.44 6.16
N PHE A 249 -23.24 -17.49 7.32
CA PHE A 249 -23.83 -18.61 8.06
C PHE A 249 -23.45 -20.05 7.67
N LEU A 250 -23.07 -20.83 8.70
CA LEU A 250 -23.48 -22.23 8.85
C LEU A 250 -23.88 -22.47 10.31
N SER A 251 -25.18 -22.75 10.46
CA SER A 251 -25.93 -23.45 11.52
C SER A 251 -25.66 -23.13 13.00
#